data_AF-A0A661WN36-F1
#
_entry.id   AF-A0A661WN36-F1
#
_cell.length_a   1.000
_cell.length_b   1.000
_cell.length_c   1.000
_cell.angle_alpha   90.00
_cell.angle_beta   90.00
_cell.angle_gamma   90.00
#
_symmetry.space_group_name_H-M   'P 1'
#
loop_
_entity.id
_entity.type
_entity.pdbx_description
1 polymer ?
#
loop_
_entity_poly.entity_id
_entity_poly.type
_entity_poly.pdbx_seq_one_letter_code
_entity_poly.pdbx_strand_id
1 'polypeptide(L)'
;MKKKTNKWGLIGVVILAFFLLSACSGPDEHIWLKSPGWSRAAFLGNTILNDPVPMTLDDDGQIYFALLVDDGAREKKSFNLIALDPSGLPLWEESLDEVGLSRPGSPQITWEEDKLHLYWVDNESLYTLLLDAQGNPLNDAPILLSAEIAVDSYSFAENASGQSTVWFAGARKNPGVYALSTSDGNGEITSIDPNGICIQLRYDSENNLHATWLQYPVGYGTTKLFYGEYPLEVNWGAVVPHIIHELSVSPTSRLDGPLLGIDADDVYVFWTVSIQSGFDAGTIHTSYLHFPLGNPSLASEPKRITMPSIYGLQYEYLSNSPLDAGERVSLRSANLPRTAKIQEIVPNPVQADELAIIFRSPMQHLWRKVRDQVNIAYFYEGEQSSYQPLSFTTTLSTSPNLLNSPDRHLYAVWLEKLETDSYAVYFASTSPIIEEALSRSTGRELGRILAQISFGMLVGVLMAPIAAGVWVVAPLMILFLFAPLRKIGSNRTRDIVGGISLIFAIVAFWLGKMAMLPGMMDYVPFSAWVPEIPHLLANILRWGVPITSSLIALFVAWFYTYRQSSKSTLYFLLIYVGVDSFLTAAVYAVLIYGAI
;
A
#
# COMPACT_ATOMS: atom_id res chain seq x y z
N MET A 1 -17.06 51.14 23.42
CA MET A 1 -15.70 50.59 23.63
C MET A 1 -15.27 49.81 22.40
N LYS A 2 -14.36 50.37 21.56
CA LYS A 2 -13.75 49.64 20.43
C LYS A 2 -12.74 48.63 20.99
N LYS A 3 -13.03 47.33 20.91
CA LYS A 3 -12.04 46.27 21.20
C LYS A 3 -10.87 46.46 20.22
N LYS A 4 -9.70 46.89 20.72
CA LYS A 4 -8.43 46.78 19.98
C LYS A 4 -8.20 45.29 19.74
N THR A 5 -8.50 44.82 18.54
CA THR A 5 -8.04 43.50 18.09
C THR A 5 -6.52 43.50 18.19
N ASN A 6 -5.99 42.55 18.97
CA ASN A 6 -4.59 42.47 19.30
C ASN A 6 -3.80 42.10 18.03
N LYS A 7 -3.32 43.11 17.29
CA LYS A 7 -2.61 42.96 16.01
C LYS A 7 -1.42 41.97 16.11
N TRP A 8 -0.80 41.88 17.28
CA TRP A 8 0.27 40.94 17.59
C TRP A 8 -0.19 39.47 17.59
N GLY A 9 -1.42 39.19 18.02
CA GLY A 9 -1.99 37.84 17.94
C GLY A 9 -2.26 37.40 16.50
N LEU A 10 -2.73 38.32 15.64
CA LEU A 10 -2.94 38.04 14.22
C LEU A 10 -1.61 37.79 13.50
N ILE A 11 -0.58 38.59 13.78
CA ILE A 11 0.77 38.42 13.22
C ILE A 11 1.39 37.09 13.69
N GLY A 12 1.23 36.73 14.97
CA GLY A 12 1.69 35.44 15.48
C GLY A 12 1.02 34.24 14.80
N VAL A 13 -0.29 34.31 14.54
CA VAL A 13 -1.03 33.27 13.81
C VAL A 13 -0.58 33.18 12.35
N VAL A 14 -0.32 34.32 11.69
CA VAL A 14 0.17 34.33 10.29
C VAL A 14 1.57 33.76 10.20
N ILE A 15 2.47 34.11 11.12
CA ILE A 15 3.84 33.56 11.15
C ILE A 15 3.81 32.05 11.43
N LEU A 16 3.02 31.60 12.40
CA LEU A 16 2.83 30.18 12.67
C LEU A 16 2.25 29.44 11.45
N ALA A 17 1.28 30.03 10.75
CA ALA A 17 0.74 29.48 9.52
C ALA A 17 1.78 29.39 8.39
N PHE A 18 2.65 30.40 8.24
CA PHE A 18 3.74 30.37 7.26
C PHE A 18 4.80 29.30 7.60
N PHE A 19 5.17 29.15 8.87
CA PHE A 19 6.08 28.10 9.32
C PHE A 19 5.49 26.69 9.15
N LEU A 20 4.17 26.53 9.36
CA LEU A 20 3.47 25.27 9.12
C LEU A 20 3.36 24.96 7.61
N LEU A 21 3.26 25.97 6.75
CA LEU A 21 3.20 25.79 5.29
C LEU A 21 4.57 25.42 4.68
N SER A 22 5.68 25.94 5.20
CA SER A 22 7.03 25.58 4.71
C SER A 22 7.50 24.19 5.14
N ALA A 23 6.91 23.61 6.18
CA ALA A 23 7.23 22.26 6.65
C ALA A 23 6.53 21.13 5.85
N CYS A 24 5.74 21.47 4.82
CA CYS A 24 4.87 20.53 4.09
C CYS A 24 5.43 20.06 2.73
N SER A 25 6.64 20.45 2.32
CA SER A 25 7.21 20.03 1.03
C SER A 25 8.16 18.85 1.19
N GLY A 26 7.80 17.70 0.62
CA GLY A 26 8.63 16.50 0.55
C GLY A 26 7.81 15.21 0.74
N PRO A 27 8.37 14.03 0.38
CA PRO A 27 7.78 12.74 0.71
C PRO A 27 7.54 12.59 2.23
N ASP A 28 6.57 11.75 2.59
CA ASP A 28 6.26 11.45 3.97
C ASP A 28 7.43 10.66 4.55
N GLU A 29 7.95 11.05 5.71
CA GLU A 29 9.03 10.30 6.39
C GLU A 29 8.57 8.88 6.72
N HIS A 30 7.33 8.77 7.20
CA HIS A 30 6.66 7.50 7.44
C HIS A 30 5.23 7.51 6.90
N ILE A 31 4.83 6.41 6.28
CA ILE A 31 3.43 6.12 5.93
C ILE A 31 2.83 5.20 6.99
N TRP A 32 1.64 5.56 7.45
CA TRP A 32 0.84 4.70 8.31
C TRP A 32 0.21 3.58 7.50
N LEU A 33 0.53 2.35 7.89
CA LEU A 33 -0.12 1.17 7.34
C LEU A 33 -1.40 0.90 8.12
N LYS A 34 -2.38 0.27 7.46
CA LYS A 34 -3.60 -0.20 8.11
C LYS A 34 -3.55 -1.70 8.41
N SER A 35 -2.35 -2.27 8.48
CA SER A 35 -2.12 -3.69 8.68
C SER A 35 -1.51 -3.94 10.06
N PRO A 36 -2.26 -4.53 11.00
CA PRO A 36 -1.74 -4.89 12.31
C PRO A 36 -0.51 -5.79 12.21
N GLY A 37 0.49 -5.57 13.07
CA GLY A 37 1.74 -6.35 13.10
C GLY A 37 2.77 -5.94 12.05
N TRP A 38 2.50 -4.90 11.24
CA TRP A 38 3.50 -4.28 10.38
C TRP A 38 3.99 -2.97 11.00
N SER A 39 5.27 -2.69 10.83
CA SER A 39 5.86 -1.38 11.11
C SER A 39 5.19 -0.28 10.27
N ARG A 40 5.34 0.98 10.67
CA ARG A 40 5.12 2.06 9.70
C ARG A 40 6.13 1.93 8.56
N ALA A 41 5.75 2.38 7.38
CA ALA A 41 6.67 2.33 6.25
C ALA A 41 7.58 3.54 6.25
N ALA A 42 8.88 3.32 6.32
CA ALA A 42 9.91 4.36 6.26
C ALA A 42 10.26 4.70 4.83
N PHE A 43 10.44 6.00 4.55
CA PHE A 43 10.96 6.47 3.27
C PHE A 43 12.46 6.16 3.17
N LEU A 44 12.85 5.45 2.10
CA LEU A 44 14.25 5.13 1.83
C LEU A 44 14.93 6.16 0.93
N GLY A 45 14.22 6.61 -0.10
CA GLY A 45 14.78 7.46 -1.14
C GLY A 45 13.88 7.56 -2.35
N ASN A 46 14.35 8.24 -3.40
CA ASN A 46 13.63 8.33 -4.65
C ASN A 46 14.31 7.47 -5.71
N THR A 47 13.52 6.89 -6.61
CA THR A 47 14.02 6.22 -7.82
C THR A 47 13.29 6.70 -9.07
N ILE A 48 13.97 6.68 -10.21
CA ILE A 48 13.36 6.97 -11.52
C ILE A 48 12.76 5.72 -12.18
N LEU A 49 13.08 4.53 -11.66
CA LEU A 49 12.68 3.25 -12.22
C LEU A 49 11.33 2.83 -11.64
N ASN A 50 10.42 2.34 -12.49
CA ASN A 50 9.12 1.80 -12.05
C ASN A 50 9.15 0.27 -11.91
N ASP A 51 10.30 -0.28 -11.51
CA ASP A 51 10.48 -1.71 -11.25
C ASP A 51 10.49 -1.96 -9.74
N PRO A 52 10.20 -3.18 -9.28
CA PRO A 52 10.33 -3.53 -7.87
C PRO A 52 11.73 -3.20 -7.36
N VAL A 53 11.82 -2.49 -6.22
CA VAL A 53 13.12 -2.16 -5.61
C VAL A 53 13.73 -3.44 -5.05
N PRO A 54 14.94 -3.82 -5.48
CA PRO A 54 15.58 -5.03 -5.01
C PRO A 54 16.00 -4.87 -3.56
N MET A 55 15.92 -5.97 -2.82
CA MET A 55 16.22 -6.02 -1.39
C MET A 55 16.84 -7.37 -1.05
N THR A 56 17.87 -7.37 -0.19
CA THR A 56 18.48 -8.59 0.37
C THR A 56 18.82 -8.40 1.86
N LEU A 57 19.12 -9.49 2.55
CA LEU A 57 19.55 -9.53 3.95
C LEU A 57 20.95 -10.14 4.02
N ASP A 58 21.82 -9.63 4.89
CA ASP A 58 23.02 -10.36 5.28
C ASP A 58 22.79 -11.32 6.45
N ASP A 59 23.84 -12.06 6.82
CA ASP A 59 23.86 -13.01 7.92
C ASP A 59 23.64 -12.36 9.30
N ASP A 60 23.90 -11.05 9.43
CA ASP A 60 23.66 -10.27 10.64
C ASP A 60 22.25 -9.63 10.67
N GLY A 61 21.47 -9.78 9.61
CA GLY A 61 20.13 -9.23 9.45
C GLY A 61 20.10 -7.75 9.00
N GLN A 62 21.22 -7.20 8.52
CA GLN A 62 21.23 -5.90 7.85
C GLN A 62 20.52 -6.01 6.49
N ILE A 63 19.93 -4.91 6.06
CA ILE A 63 19.02 -4.89 4.91
C ILE A 63 19.59 -3.96 3.85
N TYR A 64 19.75 -4.46 2.62
CA TYR A 64 20.37 -3.71 1.53
C TYR A 64 19.37 -3.48 0.39
N PHE A 65 19.41 -2.28 -0.19
CA PHE A 65 18.56 -1.85 -1.29
C PHE A 65 19.39 -1.22 -2.40
N ALA A 66 18.92 -1.30 -3.65
CA ALA A 66 19.50 -0.57 -4.77
C ALA A 66 18.45 0.28 -5.50
N LEU A 67 18.65 1.60 -5.53
CA LEU A 67 17.74 2.56 -6.13
C LEU A 67 18.40 3.17 -7.37
N LEU A 68 17.69 3.22 -8.50
CA LEU A 68 18.18 3.94 -9.68
C LEU A 68 17.88 5.43 -9.55
N VAL A 69 18.92 6.27 -9.56
CA VAL A 69 18.81 7.73 -9.48
C VAL A 69 19.26 8.39 -10.78
N ASP A 70 18.71 9.57 -11.07
CA ASP A 70 19.15 10.42 -12.19
C ASP A 70 19.63 11.76 -11.63
N ASP A 71 20.93 12.01 -11.74
CA ASP A 71 21.47 13.35 -11.52
C ASP A 71 21.24 14.18 -12.79
N GLY A 72 20.05 14.78 -12.87
CA GLY A 72 19.66 15.63 -13.99
C GLY A 72 20.57 16.83 -14.24
N ALA A 73 21.45 17.21 -13.28
CA ALA A 73 22.46 18.24 -13.51
C ALA A 73 23.69 17.70 -14.27
N ARG A 74 23.96 16.40 -14.18
CA ARG A 74 25.07 15.71 -14.84
C ARG A 74 24.62 14.80 -15.99
N GLU A 75 23.32 14.72 -16.26
CA GLU A 75 22.70 13.76 -17.20
C GLU A 75 23.20 12.33 -16.99
N LYS A 76 23.35 11.95 -15.71
CA LYS A 76 24.01 10.71 -15.32
C LYS A 76 23.10 9.90 -14.43
N LYS A 77 22.89 8.64 -14.85
CA LYS A 77 22.19 7.64 -14.06
C LYS A 77 23.20 6.82 -13.27
N SER A 78 22.90 6.57 -12.00
CA SER A 78 23.70 5.70 -11.12
C SER A 78 22.78 4.90 -10.21
N PHE A 79 23.31 3.81 -9.65
CA PHE A 79 22.66 3.11 -8.55
C PHE A 79 23.07 3.77 -7.24
N ASN A 80 22.09 4.03 -6.38
CA ASN A 80 22.28 4.45 -5.01
C ASN A 80 21.94 3.27 -4.09
N LEU A 81 22.94 2.81 -3.34
CA LEU A 81 22.83 1.70 -2.41
C LEU A 81 22.50 2.22 -1.03
N ILE A 82 21.57 1.57 -0.36
CA ILE A 82 21.15 1.93 0.99
C ILE A 82 21.24 0.69 1.87
N ALA A 83 21.91 0.79 3.00
CA ALA A 83 21.94 -0.23 4.04
C ALA A 83 21.20 0.23 5.29
N LEU A 84 20.38 -0.65 5.85
CA LEU A 84 19.74 -0.49 7.14
C LEU A 84 20.32 -1.50 8.13
N ASP A 85 20.44 -1.11 9.39
CA ASP A 85 20.75 -2.03 10.47
C ASP A 85 19.57 -3.02 10.71
N PRO A 86 19.74 -4.06 11.55
CA PRO A 86 18.67 -5.02 11.83
C PRO A 86 17.43 -4.42 12.53
N SER A 87 17.52 -3.16 13.01
CA SER A 87 16.40 -2.40 13.54
C SER A 87 15.68 -1.55 12.50
N GLY A 88 16.13 -1.59 11.24
CA GLY A 88 15.55 -0.84 10.13
C GLY A 88 15.97 0.63 10.10
N LEU A 89 17.02 1.01 10.83
CA LEU A 89 17.56 2.37 10.83
C LEU A 89 18.70 2.50 9.80
N PRO A 90 18.84 3.66 9.14
CA PRO A 90 19.90 3.86 8.15
C PRO A 90 21.30 3.65 8.73
N LEU A 91 22.09 2.78 8.09
CA LEU A 91 23.48 2.50 8.42
C LEU A 91 24.42 3.33 7.54
N TRP A 92 24.27 3.23 6.23
CA TRP A 92 25.01 4.00 5.23
C TRP A 92 24.24 4.10 3.91
N GLU A 93 24.68 5.03 3.06
CA GLU A 93 24.18 5.26 1.70
C GLU A 93 25.39 5.52 0.80
N GLU A 94 25.49 4.80 -0.32
CA GLU A 94 26.64 4.85 -1.23
C GLU A 94 26.18 4.95 -2.70
N SER A 95 26.72 5.94 -3.44
CA SER A 95 26.35 6.17 -4.84
C SER A 95 27.39 5.56 -5.78
N LEU A 96 26.95 4.63 -6.63
CA LEU A 96 27.78 4.00 -7.66
C LEU A 96 27.88 4.88 -8.90
N ASP A 97 28.36 6.11 -8.73
CA ASP A 97 28.50 7.08 -9.81
C ASP A 97 29.45 6.56 -10.90
N GLU A 98 30.46 5.76 -10.57
CA GLU A 98 31.46 5.32 -11.55
C GLU A 98 30.91 4.31 -12.56
N VAL A 99 29.76 3.69 -12.27
CA VAL A 99 29.11 2.72 -13.15
C VAL A 99 28.35 3.45 -14.25
N GLY A 100 28.81 3.31 -15.50
CA GLY A 100 28.14 3.89 -16.67
C GLY A 100 26.84 3.16 -17.00
N LEU A 101 25.69 3.79 -16.75
CA LEU A 101 24.35 3.23 -17.03
C LEU A 101 23.68 3.94 -18.21
N SER A 102 23.10 3.17 -19.15
CA SER A 102 22.35 3.71 -20.28
C SER A 102 20.83 3.62 -20.06
N ARG A 103 20.33 2.39 -20.05
CA ARG A 103 18.92 2.00 -19.89
C ARG A 103 18.82 0.79 -18.94
N PRO A 104 19.30 0.94 -17.70
CA PRO A 104 19.21 -0.14 -16.73
C PRO A 104 17.73 -0.45 -16.43
N GLY A 105 17.43 -1.74 -16.32
CA GLY A 105 16.12 -2.26 -15.92
C GLY A 105 16.27 -3.55 -15.13
N SER A 106 15.21 -3.91 -14.40
CA SER A 106 15.13 -5.12 -13.60
C SER A 106 16.33 -5.32 -12.65
N PRO A 107 16.74 -4.34 -11.83
CA PRO A 107 17.85 -4.52 -10.91
C PRO A 107 17.50 -5.57 -9.84
N GLN A 108 18.49 -6.36 -9.42
CA GLN A 108 18.40 -7.35 -8.33
C GLN A 108 19.66 -7.29 -7.48
N ILE A 109 19.53 -7.55 -6.18
CA ILE A 109 20.65 -7.56 -5.24
C ILE A 109 20.60 -8.83 -4.39
N THR A 110 21.74 -9.49 -4.19
CA THR A 110 21.88 -10.67 -3.34
C THR A 110 23.10 -10.54 -2.43
N TRP A 111 23.10 -11.31 -1.34
CA TRP A 111 24.21 -11.45 -0.41
C TRP A 111 24.82 -12.84 -0.56
N GLU A 112 26.11 -12.93 -0.87
CA GLU A 112 26.82 -14.19 -1.05
C GLU A 112 28.28 -14.05 -0.57
N GLU A 113 28.74 -14.95 0.28
CA GLU A 113 30.13 -14.98 0.81
C GLU A 113 30.66 -13.61 1.31
N ASP A 114 29.91 -12.95 2.19
CA ASP A 114 30.21 -11.61 2.75
C ASP A 114 30.27 -10.48 1.71
N LYS A 115 29.63 -10.67 0.54
CA LYS A 115 29.63 -9.69 -0.55
C LYS A 115 28.22 -9.44 -1.06
N LEU A 116 28.01 -8.23 -1.53
CA LEU A 116 26.80 -7.86 -2.26
C LEU A 116 27.03 -8.06 -3.75
N HIS A 117 26.08 -8.74 -4.39
CA HIS A 117 26.07 -8.90 -5.84
C HIS A 117 24.91 -8.10 -6.41
N LEU A 118 25.21 -7.09 -7.21
CA LEU A 118 24.21 -6.29 -7.92
C LEU A 118 24.09 -6.77 -9.37
N TYR A 119 22.88 -7.15 -9.80
CA TYR A 119 22.58 -7.59 -11.16
C TYR A 119 21.60 -6.62 -11.83
N TRP A 120 21.74 -6.42 -13.15
CA TRP A 120 20.79 -5.63 -13.93
C TRP A 120 20.89 -5.96 -15.42
N VAL A 121 19.85 -5.62 -16.17
CA VAL A 121 19.89 -5.62 -17.63
C VAL A 121 20.11 -4.19 -18.12
N ASP A 122 21.10 -3.98 -18.98
CA ASP A 122 21.30 -2.71 -19.69
C ASP A 122 21.50 -2.99 -21.19
N ASN A 123 20.74 -2.30 -22.04
CA ASN A 123 20.73 -2.49 -23.50
C ASN A 123 20.65 -3.98 -23.92
N GLU A 124 19.72 -4.74 -23.34
CA GLU A 124 19.52 -6.18 -23.59
C GLU A 124 20.73 -7.06 -23.19
N SER A 125 21.63 -6.60 -22.33
CA SER A 125 22.76 -7.38 -21.81
C SER A 125 22.67 -7.50 -20.29
N LEU A 126 22.94 -8.69 -19.75
CA LEU A 126 22.91 -8.94 -18.30
C LEU A 126 24.29 -8.66 -17.71
N TYR A 127 24.34 -7.80 -16.70
CA TYR A 127 25.56 -7.45 -15.98
C TYR A 127 25.48 -7.82 -14.51
N THR A 128 26.65 -7.95 -13.88
CA THR A 128 26.80 -8.01 -12.43
C THR A 128 27.94 -7.12 -11.95
N LEU A 129 27.85 -6.66 -10.69
CA LEU A 129 28.91 -5.96 -9.99
C LEU A 129 29.03 -6.51 -8.58
N LEU A 130 30.26 -6.89 -8.20
CA LEU A 130 30.61 -7.32 -6.86
C LEU A 130 30.94 -6.10 -6.00
N LEU A 131 30.37 -6.09 -4.80
CA LEU A 131 30.50 -5.01 -3.84
C LEU A 131 30.87 -5.61 -2.47
N ASP A 132 31.62 -4.87 -1.65
CA ASP A 132 31.79 -5.22 -0.25
C ASP A 132 30.53 -4.88 0.58
N ALA A 133 30.55 -5.24 1.87
CA ALA A 133 29.47 -4.96 2.81
C ALA A 133 29.24 -3.46 3.09
N GLN A 134 30.08 -2.57 2.57
CA GLN A 134 29.93 -1.12 2.63
C GLN A 134 29.47 -0.54 1.29
N GLY A 135 29.18 -1.38 0.30
CA GLY A 135 28.74 -0.96 -1.03
C GLY A 135 29.86 -0.51 -1.96
N ASN A 136 31.13 -0.68 -1.59
CA ASN A 136 32.25 -0.31 -2.47
C ASN A 136 32.46 -1.38 -3.55
N PRO A 137 32.66 -0.99 -4.82
CA PRO A 137 33.03 -1.91 -5.88
C PRO A 137 34.30 -2.70 -5.59
N LEU A 138 34.20 -4.03 -5.68
CA LEU A 138 35.35 -4.94 -5.60
C LEU A 138 36.06 -5.11 -6.94
N ASN A 139 35.38 -4.75 -8.04
CA ASN A 139 35.89 -4.79 -9.40
C ASN A 139 35.88 -3.40 -10.02
N ASP A 140 36.86 -3.11 -10.88
CA ASP A 140 36.98 -1.82 -11.58
C ASP A 140 35.83 -1.55 -12.58
N ALA A 141 35.10 -2.59 -13.00
CA ALA A 141 34.00 -2.48 -13.95
C ALA A 141 32.95 -3.60 -13.77
N PRO A 142 31.70 -3.37 -14.21
CA PRO A 142 30.69 -4.42 -14.31
C PRO A 142 31.13 -5.60 -15.18
N ILE A 143 30.78 -6.80 -14.76
CA ILE A 143 31.02 -8.05 -15.49
C ILE A 143 29.81 -8.34 -16.39
N LEU A 144 30.06 -8.61 -17.67
CA LEU A 144 29.02 -9.05 -18.61
C LEU A 144 28.78 -10.56 -18.46
N LEU A 145 27.54 -10.97 -18.17
CA LEU A 145 27.16 -12.37 -17.94
C LEU A 145 26.52 -13.04 -19.16
N SER A 146 25.82 -12.29 -20.01
CA SER A 146 25.05 -12.87 -21.11
C SER A 146 25.84 -13.06 -22.41
N ALA A 147 27.13 -12.70 -22.44
CA ALA A 147 27.96 -12.67 -23.64
C ALA A 147 27.25 -11.94 -24.81
N GLU A 148 27.03 -12.61 -25.94
CA GLU A 148 26.34 -12.04 -27.12
C GLU A 148 24.81 -12.25 -27.11
N ILE A 149 24.26 -12.91 -26.09
CA ILE A 149 22.83 -13.24 -26.03
C ILE A 149 22.05 -12.04 -25.49
N ALA A 150 21.06 -11.60 -26.25
CA ALA A 150 20.13 -10.55 -25.84
C ALA A 150 19.19 -11.05 -24.73
N VAL A 151 19.13 -10.33 -23.61
CA VAL A 151 18.36 -10.65 -22.40
C VAL A 151 17.17 -9.71 -22.26
N ASP A 152 16.00 -10.28 -22.03
CA ASP A 152 14.76 -9.55 -21.73
C ASP A 152 14.35 -9.71 -20.26
N SER A 153 14.55 -10.90 -19.71
CA SER A 153 14.25 -11.21 -18.31
C SER A 153 15.31 -12.16 -17.75
N TYR A 154 15.49 -12.12 -16.44
CA TYR A 154 16.33 -13.07 -15.73
C TYR A 154 15.74 -13.31 -14.35
N SER A 155 16.18 -14.38 -13.71
CA SER A 155 15.79 -14.74 -12.35
C SER A 155 16.98 -15.36 -11.66
N PHE A 156 17.11 -15.07 -10.37
CA PHE A 156 18.03 -15.75 -9.49
C PHE A 156 17.25 -16.51 -8.41
N ALA A 157 17.87 -17.54 -7.88
CA ALA A 157 17.43 -18.21 -6.67
C ALA A 157 18.65 -18.49 -5.79
N GLU A 158 18.47 -18.33 -4.49
CA GLU A 158 19.50 -18.58 -3.48
C GLU A 158 19.17 -19.88 -2.77
N ASN A 159 20.16 -20.75 -2.61
CA ASN A 159 20.00 -22.00 -1.88
C ASN A 159 20.19 -21.79 -0.37
N ALA A 160 19.96 -22.81 0.43
CA ALA A 160 20.12 -22.73 1.89
C ALA A 160 21.56 -22.46 2.36
N SER A 161 22.56 -22.53 1.48
CA SER A 161 23.96 -22.19 1.76
C SER A 161 24.35 -20.77 1.32
N GLY A 162 23.41 -19.97 0.82
CA GLY A 162 23.68 -18.61 0.33
C GLY A 162 24.23 -18.54 -1.09
N GLN A 163 24.32 -19.67 -1.80
CA GLN A 163 24.84 -19.70 -3.17
C GLN A 163 23.74 -19.29 -4.16
N SER A 164 24.05 -18.33 -5.03
CA SER A 164 23.12 -17.82 -6.03
C SER A 164 23.21 -18.58 -7.36
N THR A 165 22.06 -19.02 -7.88
CA THR A 165 21.93 -19.54 -9.25
C THR A 165 21.20 -18.53 -10.13
N VAL A 166 21.73 -18.25 -11.33
CA VAL A 166 21.18 -17.24 -12.25
C VAL A 166 20.82 -17.85 -13.60
N TRP A 167 19.56 -17.72 -14.00
CA TRP A 167 19.11 -18.07 -15.35
C TRP A 167 18.53 -16.84 -16.03
N PHE A 168 18.66 -16.75 -17.35
CA PHE A 168 18.13 -15.65 -18.12
C PHE A 168 17.39 -16.12 -19.37
N ALA A 169 16.49 -15.27 -19.86
CA ALA A 169 15.68 -15.54 -21.02
C ALA A 169 15.70 -14.38 -22.01
N GLY A 170 15.76 -14.73 -23.29
CA GLY A 170 15.77 -13.78 -24.40
C GLY A 170 14.40 -13.17 -24.70
N ALA A 171 14.42 -12.08 -25.48
CA ALA A 171 13.21 -11.39 -25.92
C ALA A 171 12.42 -12.22 -26.94
N ARG A 172 11.15 -11.86 -27.18
CA ARG A 172 10.28 -12.51 -28.19
C ARG A 172 10.88 -12.63 -29.60
N LYS A 173 11.81 -11.72 -29.97
CA LYS A 173 12.48 -11.74 -31.28
C LYS A 173 13.58 -12.81 -31.35
N ASN A 174 14.21 -13.11 -30.21
CA ASN A 174 15.29 -14.08 -30.04
C ASN A 174 15.00 -14.89 -28.76
N PRO A 175 13.97 -15.77 -28.76
CA PRO A 175 13.61 -16.53 -27.57
C PRO A 175 14.72 -17.52 -27.21
N GLY A 176 14.71 -17.96 -25.95
CA GLY A 176 15.65 -18.92 -25.40
C GLY A 176 15.78 -18.74 -23.89
N VAL A 177 15.74 -19.83 -23.13
CA VAL A 177 16.10 -19.88 -21.71
C VAL A 177 17.48 -20.48 -21.58
N TYR A 178 18.33 -19.81 -20.82
CA TYR A 178 19.73 -20.15 -20.63
C TYR A 178 20.07 -20.16 -19.15
N ALA A 179 20.86 -21.14 -18.75
CA ALA A 179 21.32 -21.32 -17.40
C ALA A 179 22.82 -21.00 -17.32
N LEU A 180 23.22 -20.22 -16.31
CA LEU A 180 24.59 -19.77 -16.12
C LEU A 180 25.23 -20.57 -14.97
N SER A 181 26.33 -21.27 -15.26
CA SER A 181 27.01 -22.10 -14.25
C SER A 181 27.67 -21.29 -13.12
N THR A 182 28.23 -20.12 -13.42
CA THR A 182 28.83 -19.21 -12.43
C THR A 182 28.58 -17.75 -12.81
N SER A 183 28.43 -16.89 -11.79
CA SER A 183 28.17 -15.46 -11.96
C SER A 183 29.43 -14.60 -12.00
N ASP A 184 30.61 -15.19 -12.19
CA ASP A 184 31.91 -14.50 -12.22
C ASP A 184 32.30 -14.00 -13.64
N GLY A 185 31.44 -14.21 -14.63
CA GLY A 185 31.68 -13.88 -16.04
C GLY A 185 32.44 -14.94 -16.83
N ASN A 186 32.92 -16.01 -16.19
CA ASN A 186 33.55 -17.15 -16.86
C ASN A 186 32.62 -18.37 -16.96
N GLY A 187 31.38 -18.24 -16.47
CA GLY A 187 30.40 -19.31 -16.46
C GLY A 187 30.04 -19.80 -17.87
N GLU A 188 30.01 -21.11 -18.04
CA GLU A 188 29.41 -21.75 -19.21
C GLU A 188 27.90 -21.46 -19.24
N ILE A 189 27.41 -21.07 -20.43
CA ILE A 189 26.00 -20.81 -20.71
C ILE A 189 25.39 -22.06 -21.35
N THR A 190 24.45 -22.70 -20.65
CA THR A 190 23.73 -23.88 -21.12
C THR A 190 22.34 -23.51 -21.64
N SER A 191 21.99 -23.91 -22.86
CA SER A 191 20.64 -23.72 -23.39
C SER A 191 19.67 -24.76 -22.80
N ILE A 192 18.59 -24.29 -22.20
CA ILE A 192 17.57 -25.13 -21.54
C ILE A 192 16.34 -25.32 -22.44
N ASP A 193 15.80 -24.22 -22.98
CA ASP A 193 14.70 -24.26 -23.95
C ASP A 193 14.93 -23.17 -25.00
N PRO A 194 15.19 -23.51 -26.27
CA PRO A 194 15.45 -22.52 -27.33
C PRO A 194 14.22 -21.66 -27.68
N ASN A 195 13.01 -22.02 -27.24
CA ASN A 195 11.81 -21.22 -27.45
C ASN A 195 11.26 -20.64 -26.13
N GLY A 196 11.98 -20.81 -25.02
CA GLY A 196 11.55 -20.35 -23.72
C GLY A 196 11.67 -18.83 -23.54
N ILE A 197 10.77 -18.25 -22.75
CA ILE A 197 10.78 -16.84 -22.32
C ILE A 197 10.25 -16.71 -20.88
N CYS A 198 10.48 -15.58 -20.22
CA CYS A 198 9.92 -15.26 -18.90
C CYS A 198 10.23 -16.32 -17.83
N ILE A 199 11.52 -16.48 -17.52
CA ILE A 199 12.01 -17.46 -16.54
C ILE A 199 11.81 -16.98 -15.10
N GLN A 200 11.49 -17.90 -14.20
CA GLN A 200 11.50 -17.73 -12.74
C GLN A 200 12.12 -18.94 -12.07
N LEU A 201 12.91 -18.68 -11.02
CA LEU A 201 13.62 -19.67 -10.23
C LEU A 201 13.26 -19.56 -8.74
N ARG A 202 13.21 -20.70 -8.05
CA ARG A 202 13.12 -20.80 -6.59
C ARG A 202 13.83 -22.06 -6.11
N TYR A 203 14.46 -22.02 -4.95
CA TYR A 203 14.89 -23.22 -4.24
C TYR A 203 13.82 -23.67 -3.24
N ASP A 204 13.67 -24.97 -3.08
CA ASP A 204 13.00 -25.54 -1.90
C ASP A 204 14.01 -25.71 -0.74
N SER A 205 13.50 -26.13 0.41
CA SER A 205 14.26 -26.42 1.64
C SER A 205 15.14 -27.66 1.52
N GLU A 206 14.94 -28.49 0.49
CA GLU A 206 15.81 -29.62 0.14
C GLU A 206 16.93 -29.21 -0.85
N ASN A 207 17.01 -27.94 -1.22
CA ASN A 207 17.91 -27.36 -2.22
C ASN A 207 17.71 -27.90 -3.65
N ASN A 208 16.51 -28.35 -4.00
CA ASN A 208 16.13 -28.56 -5.39
C ASN A 208 15.79 -27.21 -6.03
N LEU A 209 16.32 -26.97 -7.23
CA LEU A 209 16.01 -25.78 -8.00
C LEU A 209 14.73 -26.01 -8.80
N HIS A 210 13.72 -25.18 -8.58
CA HIS A 210 12.47 -25.15 -9.32
C HIS A 210 12.51 -24.01 -10.33
N ALA A 211 12.15 -24.31 -11.58
CA ALA A 211 12.12 -23.33 -12.65
C ALA A 211 10.79 -23.36 -13.41
N THR A 212 10.24 -22.18 -13.72
CA THR A 212 9.07 -22.05 -14.60
C THR A 212 9.31 -21.04 -15.71
N TRP A 213 8.81 -21.33 -16.90
CA TRP A 213 8.91 -20.44 -18.06
C TRP A 213 7.77 -20.67 -19.05
N LEU A 214 7.64 -19.77 -20.01
CA LEU A 214 6.67 -19.87 -21.11
C LEU A 214 7.36 -20.24 -22.40
N GLN A 215 6.61 -20.88 -23.30
CA GLN A 215 7.08 -21.12 -24.66
C GLN A 215 6.53 -20.09 -25.64
N TYR A 216 7.42 -19.47 -26.41
CA TYR A 216 7.07 -18.61 -27.55
C TYR A 216 6.53 -19.45 -28.73
N PRO A 217 5.55 -18.96 -29.55
CA PRO A 217 4.92 -17.64 -29.54
C PRO A 217 3.79 -17.46 -28.53
N VAL A 218 3.82 -16.33 -27.80
CA VAL A 218 2.68 -15.88 -26.97
C VAL A 218 1.66 -15.17 -27.83
N GLY A 219 0.38 -15.51 -27.67
CA GLY A 219 -0.72 -14.87 -28.38
C GLY A 219 -1.20 -15.62 -29.63
N TYR A 220 -0.37 -16.53 -30.16
CA TYR A 220 -0.64 -17.24 -31.41
C TYR A 220 -0.88 -18.73 -31.14
N GLY A 221 -2.13 -19.08 -30.82
CA GLY A 221 -2.51 -20.44 -30.43
C GLY A 221 -2.40 -20.67 -28.93
N THR A 222 -2.01 -21.88 -28.54
CA THR A 222 -1.83 -22.30 -27.14
C THR A 222 -0.37 -22.13 -26.74
N THR A 223 -0.11 -21.24 -25.78
CA THR A 223 1.19 -21.04 -25.16
C THR A 223 1.36 -22.03 -24.02
N LYS A 224 2.45 -22.80 -24.01
CA LYS A 224 2.71 -23.79 -22.96
C LYS A 224 3.42 -23.15 -21.78
N LEU A 225 2.98 -23.49 -20.57
CA LEU A 225 3.62 -23.15 -19.32
C LEU A 225 4.40 -24.39 -18.82
N PHE A 226 5.71 -24.24 -18.72
CA PHE A 226 6.63 -25.31 -18.32
C PHE A 226 7.05 -25.16 -16.86
N TYR A 227 7.29 -26.31 -16.24
CA TYR A 227 7.90 -26.44 -14.92
C TYR A 227 9.00 -27.51 -14.97
N GLY A 228 10.15 -27.22 -14.40
CA GLY A 228 11.23 -28.18 -14.21
C GLY A 228 11.74 -28.15 -12.78
N GLU A 229 12.16 -29.31 -12.30
CA GLU A 229 12.77 -29.53 -10.99
C GLU A 229 14.18 -30.09 -11.21
N TYR A 230 15.17 -29.42 -10.66
CA TYR A 230 16.58 -29.63 -10.93
C TYR A 230 17.31 -29.89 -9.61
N PRO A 231 17.54 -31.16 -9.25
CA PRO A 231 18.34 -31.50 -8.08
C PRO A 231 19.79 -31.04 -8.25
N LEU A 232 20.46 -30.73 -7.12
CA LEU A 232 21.77 -30.06 -7.08
C LEU A 232 22.90 -30.72 -7.91
N GLU A 233 22.86 -32.05 -8.07
CA GLU A 233 23.90 -32.84 -8.77
C GLU A 233 23.56 -33.20 -10.22
N VAL A 234 22.42 -32.73 -10.74
CA VAL A 234 21.96 -33.11 -12.08
C VAL A 234 22.40 -32.08 -13.11
N ASN A 235 22.94 -32.56 -14.24
CA ASN A 235 23.17 -31.69 -15.39
C ASN A 235 21.83 -31.14 -15.88
N TRP A 236 21.69 -29.82 -15.88
CA TRP A 236 20.45 -29.13 -16.20
C TRP A 236 19.85 -29.56 -17.55
N GLY A 237 20.68 -29.82 -18.56
CA GLY A 237 20.20 -30.26 -19.89
C GLY A 237 19.61 -31.67 -19.93
N ALA A 238 19.75 -32.46 -18.87
CA ALA A 238 19.22 -33.82 -18.79
C ALA A 238 17.80 -33.89 -18.21
N VAL A 239 17.33 -32.82 -17.56
CA VAL A 239 16.01 -32.75 -16.95
C VAL A 239 14.96 -32.52 -18.04
N VAL A 240 13.91 -33.35 -18.04
CA VAL A 240 12.76 -33.17 -18.94
C VAL A 240 11.69 -32.34 -18.23
N PRO A 241 11.35 -31.14 -18.73
CA PRO A 241 10.36 -30.30 -18.10
C PRO A 241 8.93 -30.82 -18.34
N HIS A 242 8.04 -30.51 -17.40
CA HIS A 242 6.62 -30.85 -17.45
C HIS A 242 5.82 -29.66 -17.98
N ILE A 243 4.84 -29.95 -18.83
CA ILE A 243 3.81 -28.96 -19.19
C ILE A 243 2.77 -28.98 -18.08
N ILE A 244 2.71 -27.92 -17.27
CA ILE A 244 1.74 -27.81 -16.17
C ILE A 244 0.44 -27.15 -16.63
N HIS A 245 0.47 -26.36 -17.70
CA HIS A 245 -0.74 -25.75 -18.27
C HIS A 245 -0.56 -25.28 -19.72
N GLU A 246 -1.67 -25.11 -20.44
CA GLU A 246 -1.73 -24.48 -21.76
C GLU A 246 -2.60 -23.21 -21.71
N LEU A 247 -1.96 -22.07 -21.96
CA LEU A 247 -2.56 -20.74 -21.91
C LEU A 247 -3.09 -20.33 -23.28
N SER A 248 -4.35 -19.93 -23.34
CA SER A 248 -4.94 -19.26 -24.51
C SER A 248 -4.96 -17.75 -24.27
N VAL A 249 -3.96 -17.04 -24.79
CA VAL A 249 -3.83 -15.59 -24.67
C VAL A 249 -4.04 -14.95 -26.05
N SER A 250 -4.76 -13.84 -26.12
CA SER A 250 -4.91 -13.08 -27.38
C SER A 250 -3.61 -12.32 -27.69
N PRO A 251 -3.23 -12.12 -28.97
CA PRO A 251 -2.11 -11.24 -29.34
C PRO A 251 -2.25 -9.81 -28.84
N THR A 252 -3.49 -9.38 -28.55
CA THR A 252 -3.82 -8.04 -28.03
C THR A 252 -3.78 -7.95 -26.50
N SER A 253 -3.41 -9.04 -25.82
CA SER A 253 -3.29 -9.09 -24.38
C SER A 253 -1.82 -9.07 -23.97
N ARG A 254 -1.55 -8.43 -22.84
CA ARG A 254 -0.28 -8.53 -22.14
C ARG A 254 -0.36 -9.67 -21.13
N LEU A 255 0.65 -10.53 -21.13
CA LEU A 255 0.83 -11.61 -20.17
C LEU A 255 2.03 -11.23 -19.30
N ASP A 256 1.81 -11.11 -17.99
CA ASP A 256 2.85 -10.92 -16.99
C ASP A 256 2.96 -12.22 -16.17
N GLY A 257 4.18 -12.72 -16.00
CA GLY A 257 4.50 -14.03 -15.41
C GLY A 257 5.04 -15.04 -16.44
N PRO A 258 5.19 -16.32 -16.06
CA PRO A 258 4.82 -16.93 -14.79
C PRO A 258 5.60 -16.38 -13.61
N LEU A 259 5.03 -16.51 -12.43
CA LEU A 259 5.68 -16.23 -11.14
C LEU A 259 5.58 -17.49 -10.29
N LEU A 260 6.67 -17.84 -9.61
CA LEU A 260 6.80 -19.07 -8.86
C LEU A 260 6.85 -18.77 -7.35
N GLY A 261 6.00 -19.45 -6.58
CA GLY A 261 6.03 -19.47 -5.13
C GLY A 261 5.98 -20.91 -4.62
N ILE A 262 6.60 -21.17 -3.47
CA ILE A 262 6.66 -22.49 -2.86
C ILE A 262 6.36 -22.32 -1.37
N ASP A 263 5.37 -23.06 -0.86
CA ASP A 263 5.18 -23.26 0.59
C ASP A 263 5.73 -24.64 1.00
N ALA A 264 5.54 -25.06 2.25
CA ALA A 264 6.06 -26.34 2.75
C ALA A 264 5.63 -27.57 1.94
N ASP A 265 4.45 -27.56 1.32
CA ASP A 265 3.84 -28.75 0.70
C ASP A 265 3.54 -28.57 -0.80
N ASP A 266 3.28 -27.35 -1.25
CA ASP A 266 2.76 -27.02 -2.57
C ASP A 266 3.65 -26.02 -3.33
N VAL A 267 3.74 -26.23 -4.64
CA VAL A 267 4.25 -25.26 -5.62
C VAL A 267 3.09 -24.49 -6.22
N TYR A 268 3.22 -23.17 -6.31
CA TYR A 268 2.24 -22.26 -6.87
C TYR A 268 2.81 -21.53 -8.09
N VAL A 269 2.02 -21.48 -9.16
CA VAL A 269 2.39 -20.72 -10.37
C VAL A 269 1.31 -19.70 -10.69
N PHE A 270 1.70 -18.43 -10.76
CA PHE A 270 0.82 -17.29 -10.98
C PHE A 270 1.06 -16.63 -12.34
N TRP A 271 0.01 -16.09 -12.94
CA TRP A 271 0.13 -15.22 -14.12
C TRP A 271 -1.01 -14.21 -14.18
N THR A 272 -0.75 -13.09 -14.84
CA THR A 272 -1.72 -12.01 -15.04
C THR A 272 -1.90 -11.72 -16.53
N VAL A 273 -3.15 -11.70 -16.98
CA VAL A 273 -3.54 -11.32 -18.35
C VAL A 273 -4.24 -9.97 -18.31
N SER A 274 -3.69 -8.99 -19.02
CA SER A 274 -4.26 -7.65 -19.18
C SER A 274 -4.70 -7.43 -20.63
N ILE A 275 -5.99 -7.25 -20.88
CA ILE A 275 -6.55 -7.07 -22.22
C ILE A 275 -6.39 -5.60 -22.63
N GLN A 276 -5.62 -5.32 -23.68
CA GLN A 276 -5.28 -3.95 -24.07
C GLN A 276 -6.19 -3.34 -25.14
N SER A 277 -6.93 -4.16 -25.89
CA SER A 277 -7.82 -3.67 -26.96
C SER A 277 -9.07 -4.54 -27.13
N GLY A 278 -10.05 -4.01 -27.86
CA GLY A 278 -11.36 -4.65 -28.05
C GLY A 278 -12.40 -4.21 -27.03
N PHE A 279 -13.55 -4.91 -26.98
CA PHE A 279 -14.65 -4.57 -26.07
C PHE A 279 -14.29 -4.81 -24.59
N ASP A 280 -13.38 -5.74 -24.32
CA ASP A 280 -12.94 -6.09 -22.96
C ASP A 280 -11.67 -5.33 -22.54
N ALA A 281 -11.27 -4.28 -23.29
CA ALA A 281 -10.07 -3.49 -22.99
C ALA A 281 -10.12 -2.91 -21.56
N GLY A 282 -8.99 -3.02 -20.85
CA GLY A 282 -8.88 -2.63 -19.44
C GLY A 282 -9.31 -3.72 -18.45
N THR A 283 -9.71 -4.90 -18.94
CA THR A 283 -9.92 -6.09 -18.11
C THR A 283 -8.58 -6.70 -17.73
N ILE A 284 -8.46 -7.06 -16.45
CA ILE A 284 -7.28 -7.70 -15.87
C ILE A 284 -7.76 -8.96 -15.15
N HIS A 285 -7.07 -10.07 -15.39
CA HIS A 285 -7.31 -11.34 -14.73
C HIS A 285 -5.99 -11.93 -14.23
N THR A 286 -5.91 -12.18 -12.94
CA THR A 286 -4.83 -12.98 -12.35
C THR A 286 -5.35 -14.37 -12.05
N SER A 287 -4.60 -15.37 -12.47
CA SER A 287 -4.88 -16.76 -12.16
C SER A 287 -3.66 -17.41 -11.50
N TYR A 288 -3.92 -18.50 -10.79
CA TYR A 288 -2.90 -19.38 -10.26
C TYR A 288 -3.32 -20.84 -10.39
N LEU A 289 -2.35 -21.73 -10.39
CA LEU A 289 -2.53 -23.16 -10.15
C LEU A 289 -1.55 -23.59 -9.07
N HIS A 290 -1.80 -24.75 -8.47
CA HIS A 290 -0.87 -25.34 -7.52
C HIS A 290 -0.75 -26.86 -7.72
N PHE A 291 0.32 -27.45 -7.20
CA PHE A 291 0.49 -28.90 -7.09
C PHE A 291 1.43 -29.25 -5.94
N PRO A 292 1.31 -30.46 -5.37
CA PRO A 292 2.24 -30.92 -4.35
C PRO A 292 3.68 -30.95 -4.86
N LEU A 293 4.63 -30.60 -4.00
CA LEU A 293 6.07 -30.68 -4.27
C LEU A 293 6.45 -32.06 -4.82
N GLY A 294 7.36 -32.06 -5.81
CA GLY A 294 7.78 -33.26 -6.54
C GLY A 294 6.72 -33.90 -7.46
N ASN A 295 5.49 -33.37 -7.51
CA ASN A 295 4.38 -34.00 -8.24
C ASN A 295 3.67 -33.05 -9.22
N PRO A 296 4.37 -32.46 -10.22
CA PRO A 296 3.79 -31.52 -11.18
C PRO A 296 2.66 -32.11 -12.03
N SER A 297 2.58 -33.45 -12.15
CA SER A 297 1.47 -34.13 -12.85
C SER A 297 0.11 -33.98 -12.14
N LEU A 298 0.10 -33.57 -10.87
CA LEU A 298 -1.10 -33.33 -10.07
C LEU A 298 -1.50 -31.84 -10.05
N ALA A 299 -1.05 -31.05 -11.03
CA ALA A 299 -1.43 -29.66 -11.20
C ALA A 299 -2.95 -29.46 -11.16
N SER A 300 -3.38 -28.54 -10.30
CA SER A 300 -4.77 -28.13 -10.19
C SER A 300 -5.23 -27.39 -11.47
N GLU A 301 -6.54 -27.34 -11.67
CA GLU A 301 -7.11 -26.40 -12.64
C GLU A 301 -6.81 -24.94 -12.22
N PRO A 302 -6.62 -24.01 -13.17
CA PRO A 302 -6.41 -22.61 -12.85
C PRO A 302 -7.58 -21.99 -12.08
N LYS A 303 -7.26 -21.34 -10.95
CA LYS A 303 -8.19 -20.57 -10.13
C LYS A 303 -7.92 -19.08 -10.29
N ARG A 304 -8.98 -18.26 -10.25
CA ARG A 304 -8.85 -16.80 -10.30
C ARG A 304 -8.62 -16.22 -8.91
N ILE A 305 -7.70 -15.25 -8.82
CA ILE A 305 -7.43 -14.51 -7.60
C ILE A 305 -8.43 -13.36 -7.48
N THR A 306 -9.11 -13.25 -6.34
CA THR A 306 -9.94 -12.09 -6.00
C THR A 306 -9.66 -11.62 -4.59
N MET A 307 -9.62 -10.31 -4.39
CA MET A 307 -9.25 -9.70 -3.10
C MET A 307 -10.28 -8.68 -2.65
N PRO A 308 -10.48 -8.49 -1.33
CA PRO A 308 -11.31 -7.41 -0.81
C PRO A 308 -10.91 -6.05 -1.41
N SER A 309 -11.89 -5.22 -1.76
CA SER A 309 -11.65 -3.90 -2.38
C SER A 309 -12.17 -2.74 -1.54
N ILE A 310 -12.36 -2.95 -0.24
CA ILE A 310 -12.87 -1.95 0.72
C ILE A 310 -11.85 -1.68 1.82
N TYR A 311 -11.88 -0.49 2.44
CA TYR A 311 -10.97 -0.17 3.55
C TYR A 311 -11.52 -0.47 4.95
N GLY A 312 -12.83 -0.74 5.08
CA GLY A 312 -13.50 -1.00 6.37
C GLY A 312 -13.41 -2.45 6.80
N LEU A 313 -12.20 -3.03 6.77
CA LEU A 313 -11.99 -4.46 7.02
C LEU A 313 -11.94 -4.77 8.51
N GLN A 314 -12.32 -6.00 8.86
CA GLN A 314 -12.23 -6.54 10.21
C GLN A 314 -11.05 -7.50 10.27
N TYR A 315 -10.11 -7.21 11.16
CA TYR A 315 -8.95 -8.04 11.41
C TYR A 315 -9.24 -9.01 12.55
N GLU A 316 -8.70 -10.21 12.44
CA GLU A 316 -8.78 -11.24 13.45
C GLU A 316 -7.44 -11.96 13.58
N TYR A 317 -7.16 -12.46 14.77
CA TYR A 317 -6.01 -13.32 15.00
C TYR A 317 -6.30 -14.72 14.45
N LEU A 318 -5.52 -15.14 13.46
CA LEU A 318 -5.64 -16.46 12.85
C LEU A 318 -4.69 -17.43 13.55
N SER A 319 -5.24 -18.41 14.27
CA SER A 319 -4.48 -19.36 15.08
C SER A 319 -3.54 -20.27 14.28
N ASN A 320 -3.75 -20.39 12.97
CA ASN A 320 -3.00 -21.26 12.05
C ASN A 320 -2.26 -20.41 11.02
N SER A 321 -1.57 -19.36 11.45
CA SER A 321 -0.82 -18.43 10.59
C SER A 321 0.68 -18.66 10.74
N PRO A 322 1.34 -19.37 9.80
CA PRO A 322 2.75 -19.63 9.91
C PRO A 322 3.68 -18.45 9.61
N LEU A 323 3.26 -17.33 9.03
CA LEU A 323 4.11 -16.12 9.00
C LEU A 323 3.70 -15.17 10.11
N ASP A 324 4.69 -14.51 10.69
CA ASP A 324 4.48 -13.53 11.77
C ASP A 324 4.07 -12.21 11.13
N ALA A 325 2.77 -12.05 10.89
CA ALA A 325 2.21 -10.86 10.24
C ALA A 325 0.98 -10.29 10.97
N GLY A 326 0.87 -10.53 12.27
CA GLY A 326 -0.20 -9.96 13.12
C GLY A 326 -1.62 -10.42 12.76
N GLU A 327 -2.61 -9.59 13.08
CA GLU A 327 -4.02 -9.86 12.79
C GLU A 327 -4.34 -9.66 11.30
N ARG A 328 -5.10 -10.57 10.70
CA ARG A 328 -5.36 -10.60 9.26
C ARG A 328 -6.86 -10.62 8.97
N VAL A 329 -7.22 -10.32 7.72
CA VAL A 329 -8.60 -10.47 7.24
C VAL A 329 -8.77 -11.87 6.69
N SER A 330 -9.66 -12.68 7.30
CA SER A 330 -10.00 -13.99 6.74
C SER A 330 -10.77 -13.87 5.44
N LEU A 331 -10.27 -14.53 4.40
CA LEU A 331 -10.93 -14.58 3.09
C LEU A 331 -12.04 -15.65 3.03
N ARG A 332 -12.18 -16.47 4.07
CA ARG A 332 -13.28 -17.45 4.21
C ARG A 332 -14.59 -16.78 4.63
N SER A 333 -14.55 -15.54 5.13
CA SER A 333 -15.72 -14.77 5.52
C SER A 333 -16.54 -14.34 4.30
N ALA A 334 -17.79 -14.80 4.23
CA ALA A 334 -18.70 -14.54 3.13
C ALA A 334 -19.22 -13.10 3.19
N ASN A 335 -19.13 -12.36 2.07
CA ASN A 335 -19.76 -11.06 1.75
C ASN A 335 -18.89 -9.78 1.80
N LEU A 336 -17.59 -9.86 1.54
CA LEU A 336 -16.79 -8.67 1.20
C LEU A 336 -16.86 -8.37 -0.30
N PRO A 337 -17.05 -7.11 -0.74
CA PRO A 337 -16.85 -6.73 -2.13
C PRO A 337 -15.42 -7.05 -2.56
N ARG A 338 -15.26 -7.72 -3.70
CA ARG A 338 -13.96 -8.16 -4.21
C ARG A 338 -13.63 -7.54 -5.57
N THR A 339 -12.34 -7.40 -5.84
CA THR A 339 -11.79 -7.08 -7.15
C THR A 339 -10.99 -8.26 -7.69
N ALA A 340 -11.04 -8.47 -8.99
CA ALA A 340 -10.17 -9.41 -9.72
C ALA A 340 -8.99 -8.69 -10.40
N LYS A 341 -8.91 -7.36 -10.28
CA LYS A 341 -7.85 -6.53 -10.87
C LYS A 341 -6.60 -6.58 -9.97
N ILE A 342 -5.93 -7.72 -9.98
CA ILE A 342 -4.69 -7.94 -9.26
C ILE A 342 -3.55 -7.83 -10.27
N GLN A 343 -2.45 -7.17 -9.90
CA GLN A 343 -1.31 -6.93 -10.78
C GLN A 343 -0.01 -6.91 -9.97
N GLU A 344 1.13 -7.02 -10.67
CA GLU A 344 2.47 -6.86 -10.07
C GLU A 344 2.66 -7.75 -8.85
N ILE A 345 2.39 -9.04 -9.04
CA ILE A 345 2.46 -10.04 -7.98
C ILE A 345 3.92 -10.39 -7.75
N VAL A 346 4.32 -10.50 -6.49
CA VAL A 346 5.63 -11.00 -6.10
C VAL A 346 5.43 -11.99 -4.94
N PRO A 347 5.69 -13.29 -5.15
CA PRO A 347 5.74 -14.27 -4.07
C PRO A 347 7.01 -14.10 -3.22
N ASN A 348 6.92 -14.41 -1.92
CA ASN A 348 8.09 -14.43 -1.06
C ASN A 348 9.11 -15.48 -1.56
N PRO A 349 10.42 -15.16 -1.57
CA PRO A 349 11.41 -15.97 -2.27
C PRO A 349 11.85 -17.22 -1.51
N VAL A 350 11.88 -17.18 -0.17
CA VAL A 350 12.33 -18.30 0.67
C VAL A 350 11.12 -19.13 1.11
N GLN A 351 11.19 -20.45 0.94
CA GLN A 351 10.12 -21.38 1.33
C GLN A 351 9.75 -21.21 2.82
N ALA A 352 8.46 -21.19 3.10
CA ALA A 352 7.90 -21.14 4.45
C ALA A 352 6.65 -22.04 4.52
N ASP A 353 6.12 -22.30 5.72
CA ASP A 353 4.94 -23.17 5.86
C ASP A 353 3.65 -22.59 5.22
N GLU A 354 3.61 -21.29 4.95
CA GLU A 354 2.58 -20.66 4.12
C GLU A 354 3.24 -19.74 3.09
N LEU A 355 2.59 -19.57 1.93
CA LEU A 355 3.06 -18.66 0.89
C LEU A 355 2.44 -17.27 1.07
N ALA A 356 3.27 -16.23 1.05
CA ALA A 356 2.83 -14.84 0.97
C ALA A 356 3.06 -14.27 -0.43
N ILE A 357 2.06 -13.55 -0.95
CA ILE A 357 2.18 -12.77 -2.19
C ILE A 357 1.87 -11.31 -1.91
N ILE A 358 2.77 -10.41 -2.32
CA ILE A 358 2.50 -8.98 -2.35
C ILE A 358 2.03 -8.59 -3.77
N PHE A 359 1.11 -7.63 -3.88
CA PHE A 359 0.54 -7.24 -5.16
C PHE A 359 -0.11 -5.86 -5.13
N ARG A 360 -0.31 -5.29 -6.33
CA ARG A 360 -1.09 -4.08 -6.55
C ARG A 360 -2.55 -4.42 -6.84
N SER A 361 -3.48 -3.72 -6.20
CA SER A 361 -4.90 -3.81 -6.55
C SER A 361 -5.68 -2.52 -6.23
N PRO A 362 -6.79 -2.25 -6.93
CA PRO A 362 -7.63 -1.10 -6.65
C PRO A 362 -8.46 -1.35 -5.39
N MET A 363 -8.30 -0.46 -4.40
CA MET A 363 -9.04 -0.46 -3.14
C MET A 363 -9.81 0.86 -2.96
N GLN A 364 -10.97 0.80 -2.31
CA GLN A 364 -11.64 2.01 -1.84
C GLN A 364 -10.75 2.75 -0.84
N HIS A 365 -10.50 4.01 -1.12
CA HIS A 365 -9.84 4.97 -0.26
C HIS A 365 -10.88 5.97 0.30
N LEU A 366 -10.42 6.94 1.10
CA LEU A 366 -11.26 8.01 1.65
C LEU A 366 -12.11 8.69 0.55
N TRP A 367 -13.29 9.16 0.94
CA TRP A 367 -14.31 9.72 0.03
C TRP A 367 -14.81 8.75 -1.06
N ARG A 368 -14.77 7.43 -0.81
CA ARG A 368 -15.17 6.38 -1.78
C ARG A 368 -14.41 6.46 -3.10
N LYS A 369 -13.27 7.15 -3.14
CA LYS A 369 -12.38 7.13 -4.30
C LYS A 369 -11.75 5.76 -4.38
N VAL A 370 -11.47 5.28 -5.59
CA VAL A 370 -10.67 4.06 -5.78
C VAL A 370 -9.24 4.49 -6.08
N ARG A 371 -8.29 3.87 -5.40
CA ARG A 371 -6.85 4.06 -5.61
C ARG A 371 -6.19 2.69 -5.67
N ASP A 372 -5.18 2.57 -6.51
CA ASP A 372 -4.33 1.39 -6.54
C ASP A 372 -3.41 1.42 -5.33
N GLN A 373 -3.45 0.34 -4.56
CA GLN A 373 -2.74 0.17 -3.31
C GLN A 373 -1.95 -1.13 -3.35
N VAL A 374 -0.93 -1.23 -2.51
CA VAL A 374 -0.14 -2.44 -2.30
C VAL A 374 -0.75 -3.23 -1.16
N ASN A 375 -0.92 -4.54 -1.38
CA ASN A 375 -1.58 -5.45 -0.46
C ASN A 375 -0.83 -6.77 -0.42
N ILE A 376 -1.06 -7.55 0.63
CA ILE A 376 -0.51 -8.90 0.78
C ILE A 376 -1.65 -9.91 0.98
N ALA A 377 -1.47 -11.09 0.41
CA ALA A 377 -2.36 -12.23 0.61
C ALA A 377 -1.55 -13.48 0.91
N TYR A 378 -2.18 -14.40 1.64
CA TYR A 378 -1.55 -15.60 2.13
C TYR A 378 -2.27 -16.83 1.57
N PHE A 379 -1.48 -17.84 1.26
CA PHE A 379 -1.93 -19.11 0.69
C PHE A 379 -1.46 -20.24 1.59
N TYR A 380 -2.35 -21.20 1.80
CA TYR A 380 -2.10 -22.39 2.60
C TYR A 380 -2.98 -23.52 2.08
N GLU A 381 -2.43 -24.73 1.97
CA GLU A 381 -3.14 -25.91 1.41
C GLU A 381 -3.72 -25.63 0.01
N GLY A 382 -2.98 -24.95 -0.86
CA GLY A 382 -3.40 -24.66 -2.23
C GLY A 382 -4.50 -23.61 -2.40
N GLU A 383 -4.89 -22.92 -1.32
CA GLU A 383 -6.02 -21.98 -1.29
C GLU A 383 -5.68 -20.64 -0.63
N GLN A 384 -6.44 -19.61 -1.00
CA GLN A 384 -6.33 -18.27 -0.40
C GLN A 384 -6.87 -18.27 1.04
N SER A 385 -5.99 -18.03 2.02
CA SER A 385 -6.35 -18.10 3.44
C SER A 385 -6.78 -16.73 3.99
N SER A 386 -5.92 -15.72 3.80
CA SER A 386 -6.05 -14.42 4.48
C SER A 386 -5.43 -13.27 3.69
N TYR A 387 -5.68 -12.04 4.13
CA TYR A 387 -5.34 -10.81 3.41
C TYR A 387 -5.04 -9.64 4.36
N GLN A 388 -4.14 -8.74 3.96
CA GLN A 388 -3.86 -7.48 4.64
C GLN A 388 -3.54 -6.34 3.63
N PRO A 389 -4.15 -5.14 3.75
CA PRO A 389 -3.79 -3.97 2.94
C PRO A 389 -2.58 -3.22 3.53
N LEU A 390 -1.48 -3.15 2.79
CA LEU A 390 -0.27 -2.49 3.27
C LEU A 390 -0.36 -0.97 3.11
N SER A 391 -0.51 -0.49 1.87
CA SER A 391 -0.57 0.95 1.62
C SER A 391 -1.99 1.53 1.78
N PHE A 392 -2.05 2.78 2.25
CA PHE A 392 -3.29 3.56 2.33
C PHE A 392 -3.02 5.04 1.98
N THR A 393 -2.57 5.30 0.76
CA THR A 393 -2.14 6.62 0.27
C THR A 393 -3.10 7.23 -0.76
N THR A 394 -2.92 8.53 -1.04
CA THR A 394 -3.69 9.22 -2.11
C THR A 394 -3.06 9.08 -3.51
N THR A 395 -1.81 8.63 -3.55
CA THR A 395 -0.95 8.42 -4.72
C THR A 395 -1.13 7.00 -5.28
N LEU A 396 -0.47 6.71 -6.40
CA LEU A 396 -0.41 5.36 -6.96
C LEU A 396 0.68 4.59 -6.21
N SER A 397 0.29 3.55 -5.47
CA SER A 397 1.23 2.56 -4.92
C SER A 397 1.46 1.46 -5.96
N THR A 398 2.72 1.16 -6.27
CA THR A 398 3.08 0.28 -7.40
C THR A 398 4.40 -0.44 -7.15
N SER A 399 4.68 -1.43 -7.99
CA SER A 399 5.95 -2.17 -8.06
C SER A 399 6.40 -2.69 -6.69
N PRO A 400 5.53 -3.45 -5.99
CA PRO A 400 5.90 -4.02 -4.71
C PRO A 400 6.96 -5.10 -4.87
N ASN A 401 7.78 -5.28 -3.83
CA ASN A 401 8.68 -6.41 -3.65
C ASN A 401 8.53 -6.97 -2.23
N LEU A 402 8.80 -8.27 -2.09
CA LEU A 402 8.64 -9.00 -0.84
C LEU A 402 9.86 -9.88 -0.59
N LEU A 403 10.33 -9.88 0.65
CA LEU A 403 11.33 -10.79 1.16
C LEU A 403 10.82 -11.38 2.48
N ASN A 404 11.27 -12.58 2.81
CA ASN A 404 11.02 -13.20 4.11
C ASN A 404 12.33 -13.69 4.69
N SER A 405 12.50 -13.53 6.00
CA SER A 405 13.63 -14.12 6.71
C SER A 405 13.30 -15.56 7.15
N PRO A 406 14.33 -16.37 7.45
CA PRO A 406 14.14 -17.68 8.09
C PRO A 406 13.35 -17.60 9.41
N ASP A 407 13.41 -16.45 10.09
CA ASP A 407 12.67 -16.18 11.33
C ASP A 407 11.19 -15.84 11.10
N ARG A 408 10.63 -16.13 9.91
CA ARG A 408 9.20 -15.98 9.57
C ARG A 408 8.70 -14.52 9.52
N HIS A 409 9.61 -13.55 9.56
CA HIS A 409 9.30 -12.14 9.37
C HIS A 409 9.24 -11.78 7.89
N LEU A 410 8.42 -10.79 7.56
CA LEU A 410 8.25 -10.27 6.22
C LEU A 410 8.84 -8.87 6.10
N TYR A 411 9.38 -8.59 4.92
CA TYR A 411 9.98 -7.32 4.55
C TYR A 411 9.37 -6.92 3.22
N ALA A 412 8.72 -5.75 3.18
CA ALA A 412 8.03 -5.26 2.00
C ALA A 412 8.61 -3.90 1.61
N VAL A 413 8.79 -3.73 0.30
CA VAL A 413 9.14 -2.42 -0.29
C VAL A 413 8.21 -2.14 -1.46
N TRP A 414 7.84 -0.88 -1.66
CA TRP A 414 7.05 -0.47 -2.81
C TRP A 414 7.30 0.99 -3.18
N LEU A 415 6.73 1.38 -4.32
CA LEU A 415 6.84 2.70 -4.89
C LEU A 415 5.56 3.50 -4.70
N GLU A 416 5.68 4.76 -4.29
CA GLU A 416 4.61 5.76 -4.37
C GLU A 416 4.95 6.77 -5.48
N LYS A 417 4.06 6.89 -6.46
CA LYS A 417 4.26 7.82 -7.57
C LYS A 417 4.25 9.27 -7.09
N LEU A 418 5.32 10.01 -7.42
CA LEU A 418 5.42 11.45 -7.19
C LEU A 418 4.80 12.23 -8.37
N GLU A 419 4.65 13.54 -8.22
CA GLU A 419 4.19 14.41 -9.31
C GLU A 419 5.22 14.54 -10.45
N THR A 420 6.50 14.29 -10.13
CA THR A 420 7.61 14.17 -11.07
C THR A 420 7.66 12.78 -11.72
N ASP A 421 8.53 12.57 -12.71
CA ASP A 421 8.81 11.25 -13.31
C ASP A 421 9.69 10.38 -12.39
N SER A 422 9.44 10.42 -11.08
CA SER A 422 10.13 9.64 -10.06
C SER A 422 9.16 9.06 -9.05
N TYR A 423 9.66 8.13 -8.25
CA TYR A 423 8.90 7.35 -7.28
C TYR A 423 9.58 7.43 -5.92
N ALA A 424 8.81 7.64 -4.87
CA ALA A 424 9.29 7.52 -3.50
C ALA A 424 9.25 6.04 -3.09
N VAL A 425 10.36 5.55 -2.55
CA VAL A 425 10.52 4.17 -2.10
C VAL A 425 10.18 4.08 -0.62
N TYR A 426 9.28 3.17 -0.27
CA TYR A 426 8.87 2.93 1.12
C TYR A 426 9.12 1.49 1.53
N PHE A 427 9.65 1.30 2.73
CA PHE A 427 9.98 0.01 3.31
C PHE A 427 9.24 -0.22 4.63
N ALA A 428 8.70 -1.42 4.83
CA ALA A 428 8.08 -1.84 6.07
C ALA A 428 8.40 -3.31 6.37
N SER A 429 8.30 -3.70 7.65
CA SER A 429 8.54 -5.08 8.07
C SER A 429 7.59 -5.51 9.17
N THR A 430 7.40 -6.82 9.33
CA THR A 430 6.73 -7.43 10.48
C THR A 430 7.69 -7.81 11.62
N SER A 431 9.00 -7.56 11.46
CA SER A 431 9.97 -7.73 12.55
C SER A 431 9.61 -6.84 13.75
N PRO A 432 9.47 -7.39 14.97
CA PRO A 432 9.13 -6.62 16.17
C PRO A 432 10.14 -5.51 16.47
N ILE A 433 11.42 -5.72 16.14
CA ILE A 433 12.50 -4.74 16.37
C ILE A 433 12.29 -3.53 15.45
N ILE A 434 11.98 -3.79 14.17
CA ILE A 434 11.71 -2.75 13.18
C ILE A 434 10.37 -2.06 13.47
N GLU A 435 9.35 -2.82 13.89
CA GLU A 435 8.07 -2.27 14.33
C GLU A 435 8.27 -1.28 15.48
N GLU A 436 9.05 -1.63 16.52
CA GLU A 436 9.32 -0.72 17.63
C GLU A 436 10.10 0.53 17.19
N ALA A 437 11.07 0.37 16.28
CA ALA A 437 11.89 1.48 15.79
C ALA A 437 11.07 2.47 14.94
N LEU A 438 10.32 1.97 13.96
CA LEU A 438 9.59 2.78 12.97
C LEU A 438 8.19 3.21 13.42
N SER A 439 7.64 2.63 14.49
CA SER A 439 6.34 3.07 15.05
C SER A 439 6.42 4.39 15.83
N ARG A 440 7.62 4.94 16.09
CA ARG A 440 7.80 6.18 16.85
C ARG A 440 7.47 7.39 15.98
N SER A 441 6.48 8.18 16.41
CA SER A 441 6.10 9.41 15.69
C SER A 441 7.16 10.50 15.82
N THR A 442 7.52 11.12 14.70
CA THR A 442 8.42 12.28 14.70
C THR A 442 7.66 13.57 15.02
N GLY A 443 8.35 14.60 15.54
CA GLY A 443 7.74 15.92 15.77
C GLY A 443 7.24 16.59 14.48
N ARG A 444 7.89 16.29 13.35
CA ARG A 444 7.54 16.78 12.02
C ARG A 444 6.21 16.17 11.55
N GLU A 445 6.03 14.87 11.72
CA GLU A 445 4.78 14.17 11.43
C GLU A 445 3.60 14.72 12.24
N LEU A 446 3.78 14.89 13.55
CA LEU A 446 2.73 15.45 14.40
C LEU A 446 2.34 16.86 13.94
N GLY A 447 3.32 17.69 13.56
CA GLY A 447 3.07 19.02 12.99
C GLY A 447 2.25 18.96 11.69
N ARG A 448 2.59 18.04 10.78
CA ARG A 448 1.87 17.83 9.52
C ARG A 448 0.44 17.31 9.73
N ILE A 449 0.25 16.32 10.59
CA ILE A 449 -1.08 15.79 10.93
C ILE A 449 -1.95 16.91 11.50
N LEU A 450 -1.41 17.71 12.43
CA LEU A 450 -2.12 18.87 12.98
C LEU A 450 -2.48 19.90 11.91
N ALA A 451 -1.58 20.16 10.96
CA ALA A 451 -1.84 21.06 9.83
C ALA A 451 -2.94 20.51 8.91
N GLN A 452 -2.89 19.21 8.56
CA GLN A 452 -3.91 18.54 7.73
C GLN A 452 -5.29 18.53 8.40
N ILE A 453 -5.36 18.21 9.70
CA ILE A 453 -6.60 18.30 10.49
C ILE A 453 -7.14 19.74 10.48
N SER A 454 -6.28 20.72 10.76
CA SER A 454 -6.69 22.13 10.83
C SER A 454 -7.21 22.65 9.48
N PHE A 455 -6.53 22.28 8.39
CA PHE A 455 -6.96 22.65 7.04
C PHE A 455 -8.24 21.92 6.64
N GLY A 456 -8.35 20.62 6.93
CA GLY A 456 -9.56 19.83 6.72
C GLY A 456 -10.77 20.41 7.46
N MET A 457 -10.58 20.80 8.72
CA MET A 457 -11.59 21.51 9.51
C MET A 457 -11.95 22.86 8.90
N LEU A 458 -10.96 23.65 8.47
CA LEU A 458 -11.19 24.97 7.87
C LEU A 458 -12.03 24.85 6.59
N VAL A 459 -11.70 23.90 5.73
CA VAL A 459 -12.48 23.60 4.51
C VAL A 459 -13.88 23.15 4.89
N GLY A 460 -14.03 22.28 5.90
CA GLY A 460 -15.33 21.85 6.39
C GLY A 460 -16.19 22.99 6.93
N VAL A 461 -15.60 23.93 7.67
CA VAL A 461 -16.27 25.14 8.18
C VAL A 461 -16.85 26.00 7.07
N LEU A 462 -16.23 26.05 5.88
CA LEU A 462 -16.78 26.80 4.74
C LEU A 462 -18.13 26.24 4.27
N MET A 463 -18.44 24.97 4.55
CA MET A 463 -19.74 24.35 4.27
C MET A 463 -20.78 24.58 5.37
N ALA A 464 -20.39 25.11 6.53
CA ALA A 464 -21.27 25.30 7.67
C ALA A 464 -22.52 26.16 7.37
N PRO A 465 -22.46 27.26 6.59
CA PRO A 465 -23.65 28.06 6.27
C PRO A 465 -24.69 27.27 5.47
N ILE A 466 -24.24 26.42 4.55
CA ILE A 466 -25.11 25.57 3.74
C ILE A 466 -25.75 24.51 4.64
N ALA A 467 -24.95 23.81 5.45
CA ALA A 467 -25.43 22.82 6.39
C ALA A 467 -26.45 23.42 7.38
N ALA A 468 -26.13 24.58 7.98
CA ALA A 468 -27.03 25.30 8.89
C ALA A 468 -28.34 25.70 8.19
N GLY A 469 -28.26 26.23 6.97
CA GLY A 469 -29.43 26.65 6.20
C GLY A 469 -30.40 25.51 5.89
N VAL A 470 -29.87 24.32 5.60
CA VAL A 470 -30.69 23.13 5.37
C VAL A 470 -31.25 22.56 6.68
N TRP A 471 -30.42 22.43 7.72
CA TRP A 471 -30.83 21.80 8.98
C TRP A 471 -31.74 22.67 9.85
N VAL A 472 -31.78 23.99 9.64
CA VAL A 472 -32.65 24.89 10.42
C VAL A 472 -34.13 24.77 10.03
N VAL A 473 -34.47 24.22 8.86
CA VAL A 473 -35.85 24.22 8.32
C VAL A 473 -36.82 23.48 9.24
N ALA A 474 -36.55 22.22 9.58
CA ALA A 474 -37.42 21.42 10.44
C ALA A 474 -37.56 22.01 11.87
N PRO A 475 -36.47 22.44 12.54
CA PRO A 475 -36.55 23.16 13.82
C PRO A 475 -37.40 24.45 13.76
N LEU A 476 -37.28 25.25 12.69
CA LEU A 476 -38.10 26.45 12.52
C LEU A 476 -39.58 26.12 12.35
N MET A 477 -39.92 25.06 11.60
CA MET A 477 -41.30 24.59 11.50
C MET A 477 -41.87 24.22 12.87
N ILE A 478 -41.10 23.56 13.73
CA ILE A 478 -41.51 23.26 15.10
C ILE A 478 -41.77 24.56 15.88
N LEU A 479 -40.86 25.54 15.86
CA LEU A 479 -41.12 26.80 16.56
C LEU A 479 -42.35 27.54 16.03
N PHE A 480 -42.60 27.45 14.71
CA PHE A 480 -43.77 28.04 14.07
C PHE A 480 -45.07 27.36 14.51
N LEU A 481 -45.12 26.02 14.54
CA LEU A 481 -46.27 25.24 14.99
C LEU A 481 -46.62 25.53 16.47
N PHE A 482 -45.62 25.79 17.30
CA PHE A 482 -45.82 26.16 18.71
C PHE A 482 -46.10 27.66 18.93
N ALA A 483 -45.98 28.51 17.90
CA ALA A 483 -46.17 29.95 18.03
C ALA A 483 -47.58 30.36 18.52
N PRO A 484 -48.69 29.74 18.08
CA PRO A 484 -50.03 30.04 18.59
C PRO A 484 -50.18 29.71 20.08
N LEU A 485 -49.62 28.58 20.52
CA LEU A 485 -49.67 28.10 21.90
C LEU A 485 -48.94 29.04 22.88
N ARG A 486 -47.89 29.74 22.41
CA ARG A 486 -47.16 30.74 23.22
C ARG A 486 -47.93 32.05 23.43
N LYS A 487 -48.98 32.32 22.64
CA LYS A 487 -49.84 33.51 22.80
C LYS A 487 -50.90 33.32 23.88
N ILE A 488 -51.13 32.10 24.34
CA ILE A 488 -52.21 31.74 25.27
C ILE A 488 -51.66 31.59 26.70
N GLY A 489 -52.26 32.30 27.66
CA GLY A 489 -52.01 32.13 29.09
C GLY A 489 -51.05 33.13 29.76
N SER A 490 -50.77 32.89 31.03
CA SER A 490 -49.86 33.68 31.90
C SER A 490 -48.40 33.69 31.42
N ASN A 491 -47.59 34.60 31.96
CA ASN A 491 -46.14 34.65 31.67
C ASN A 491 -45.43 33.32 31.98
N ARG A 492 -45.84 32.60 33.04
CA ARG A 492 -45.26 31.30 33.42
C ARG A 492 -45.56 30.21 32.39
N THR A 493 -46.78 30.16 31.86
CA THR A 493 -47.17 29.21 30.80
C THR A 493 -46.45 29.51 29.49
N ARG A 494 -46.22 30.79 29.16
CA ARG A 494 -45.44 31.18 27.97
C ARG A 494 -43.98 30.72 28.06
N ASP A 495 -43.35 30.83 29.23
CA ASP A 495 -41.97 30.38 29.45
C ASP A 495 -41.85 28.85 29.37
N ILE A 496 -42.80 28.10 29.94
CA ILE A 496 -42.84 26.62 29.89
C ILE A 496 -43.03 26.14 28.45
N VAL A 497 -44.03 26.67 27.72
CA VAL A 497 -44.27 26.32 26.32
C VAL A 497 -43.08 26.72 25.44
N GLY A 498 -42.43 27.85 25.76
CA GLY A 498 -41.17 28.27 25.14
C GLY A 498 -40.06 27.22 25.29
N GLY A 499 -39.82 26.74 26.51
CA GLY A 499 -38.84 25.68 26.78
C GLY A 499 -39.16 24.37 26.07
N ILE A 500 -40.41 23.91 26.13
CA ILE A 500 -40.86 22.68 25.46
C ILE A 500 -40.64 22.78 23.95
N SER A 501 -41.09 23.87 23.34
CA SER A 501 -40.93 24.06 21.90
C SER A 501 -39.46 24.14 21.46
N LEU A 502 -38.57 24.61 22.34
CA LEU A 502 -37.14 24.64 22.07
C LEU A 502 -36.53 23.23 22.13
N ILE A 503 -36.94 22.41 23.11
CA ILE A 503 -36.52 21.01 23.20
C ILE A 503 -36.94 20.25 21.93
N PHE A 504 -38.21 20.37 21.51
CA PHE A 504 -38.68 19.73 20.28
C PHE A 504 -37.95 20.24 19.03
N ALA A 505 -37.61 21.54 18.96
CA ALA A 505 -36.85 22.08 17.84
C ALA A 505 -35.41 21.53 17.80
N ILE A 506 -34.75 21.36 18.96
CA ILE A 506 -33.42 20.74 19.04
C ILE A 506 -33.47 19.25 18.67
N VAL A 507 -34.50 18.52 19.11
CA VAL A 507 -34.71 17.12 18.72
C VAL A 507 -34.93 17.01 17.21
N ALA A 508 -35.78 17.87 16.62
CA ALA A 508 -35.99 17.91 15.17
C ALA A 508 -34.70 18.22 14.41
N PHE A 509 -33.84 19.10 14.94
CA PHE A 509 -32.53 19.39 14.36
C PHE A 509 -31.65 18.13 14.35
N TRP A 510 -31.56 17.42 15.47
CA TRP A 510 -30.77 16.17 15.57
C TRP A 510 -31.29 15.07 14.65
N LEU A 511 -32.60 14.89 14.56
CA LEU A 511 -33.20 13.92 13.64
C LEU A 511 -32.92 14.29 12.18
N GLY A 512 -33.03 15.58 11.82
CA GLY A 512 -32.70 16.07 10.48
C GLY A 512 -31.21 15.85 10.13
N LYS A 513 -30.32 16.14 11.09
CA LYS A 513 -28.87 15.90 10.96
C LYS A 513 -28.55 14.42 10.74
N MET A 514 -29.14 13.52 11.52
CA MET A 514 -28.96 12.07 11.37
C MET A 514 -29.52 11.53 10.04
N ALA A 515 -30.67 12.04 9.61
CA ALA A 515 -31.28 11.63 8.35
C ALA A 515 -30.44 12.03 7.13
N MET A 516 -29.78 13.20 7.18
CA MET A 516 -28.92 13.67 6.09
C MET A 516 -27.48 13.15 6.16
N LEU A 517 -27.01 12.74 7.33
CA LEU A 517 -25.71 12.13 7.54
C LEU A 517 -25.84 10.73 8.15
N PRO A 518 -26.41 9.75 7.42
CA PRO A 518 -26.69 8.42 7.96
C PRO A 518 -25.43 7.69 8.45
N GLY A 519 -24.26 7.98 7.87
CA GLY A 519 -22.97 7.40 8.29
C GLY A 519 -22.24 8.16 9.41
N MET A 520 -22.83 9.22 9.99
CA MET A 520 -22.16 10.01 11.04
C MET A 520 -21.83 9.17 12.29
N MET A 521 -22.66 8.18 12.59
CA MET A 521 -22.49 7.32 13.77
C MET A 521 -21.47 6.20 13.55
N ASP A 522 -21.26 5.80 12.30
CA ASP A 522 -20.28 4.76 11.94
C ASP A 522 -18.89 5.36 11.71
N TYR A 523 -18.83 6.62 11.27
CA TYR A 523 -17.61 7.37 11.04
C TYR A 523 -16.92 7.73 12.37
N VAL A 524 -15.62 7.42 12.46
CA VAL A 524 -14.80 7.83 13.59
C VAL A 524 -14.31 9.27 13.35
N PRO A 525 -14.63 10.23 14.21
CA PRO A 525 -14.16 11.60 14.07
C PRO A 525 -12.65 11.67 13.89
N PHE A 526 -12.22 12.50 12.96
CA PHE A 526 -10.83 12.70 12.55
C PHE A 526 -10.16 11.53 11.80
N SER A 527 -10.82 10.39 11.60
CA SER A 527 -10.20 9.24 10.92
C SER A 527 -9.89 9.45 9.44
N ALA A 528 -10.39 10.53 8.85
CA ALA A 528 -10.00 10.95 7.50
C ALA A 528 -8.61 11.62 7.46
N TRP A 529 -8.09 12.08 8.60
CA TRP A 529 -6.79 12.75 8.71
C TRP A 529 -5.84 12.03 9.65
N VAL A 530 -6.38 11.28 10.62
CA VAL A 530 -5.63 10.44 11.56
C VAL A 530 -5.78 8.98 11.11
N PRO A 531 -4.70 8.34 10.62
CA PRO A 531 -4.79 7.02 9.99
C PRO A 531 -5.22 5.91 10.95
N GLU A 532 -4.68 5.92 12.16
CA GLU A 532 -4.97 4.94 13.21
C GLU A 532 -5.51 5.61 14.45
N ILE A 533 -6.71 5.20 14.86
CA ILE A 533 -7.30 5.59 16.13
C ILE A 533 -7.62 4.31 16.88
N PRO A 534 -6.99 4.05 18.04
CA PRO A 534 -7.23 2.84 18.83
C PRO A 534 -8.73 2.60 19.06
N HIS A 535 -9.19 1.35 18.98
CA HIS A 535 -10.62 1.01 19.04
C HIS A 535 -11.37 1.63 20.23
N LEU A 536 -10.74 1.69 21.40
CA LEU A 536 -11.30 2.33 22.58
C LEU A 536 -11.53 3.84 22.35
N LEU A 537 -10.52 4.53 21.81
CA LEU A 537 -10.60 5.96 21.51
C LEU A 537 -11.57 6.22 20.36
N ALA A 538 -11.62 5.35 19.35
CA ALA A 538 -12.54 5.45 18.23
C ALA A 538 -13.99 5.42 18.71
N ASN A 539 -14.33 4.49 19.61
CA ASN A 539 -15.66 4.41 20.21
C ASN A 539 -15.99 5.63 21.08
N ILE A 540 -15.02 6.13 21.85
CA ILE A 540 -15.19 7.36 22.63
C ILE A 540 -15.42 8.56 21.71
N LEU A 541 -14.68 8.69 20.61
CA LEU A 541 -14.82 9.81 19.68
C LEU A 541 -16.16 9.78 18.93
N ARG A 542 -16.60 8.60 18.44
CA ARG A 542 -17.88 8.41 17.73
C ARG A 542 -19.06 9.02 18.47
N TRP A 543 -19.13 8.83 19.78
CA TRP A 543 -20.19 9.38 20.62
C TRP A 543 -19.81 10.72 21.26
N GLY A 544 -18.57 10.86 21.68
CA GLY A 544 -18.06 12.01 22.41
C GLY A 544 -18.06 13.28 21.57
N VAL A 545 -17.64 13.24 20.30
CA VAL A 545 -17.55 14.44 19.47
C VAL A 545 -18.93 15.02 19.13
N PRO A 546 -19.94 14.23 18.67
CA PRO A 546 -21.29 14.77 18.47
C PRO A 546 -21.91 15.35 19.75
N ILE A 547 -21.76 14.66 20.90
CA ILE A 547 -22.32 15.12 22.18
C ILE A 547 -21.65 16.40 22.64
N THR A 548 -20.32 16.47 22.60
CA THR A 548 -19.57 17.67 23.01
C THR A 548 -19.87 18.86 22.10
N SER A 549 -19.99 18.65 20.78
CA SER A 549 -20.48 19.69 19.85
C SER A 549 -21.84 20.25 20.28
N SER A 550 -22.79 19.36 20.60
CA SER A 550 -24.12 19.76 21.07
C SER A 550 -24.06 20.57 22.36
N LEU A 551 -23.27 20.10 23.33
CA LEU A 551 -23.14 20.75 24.64
C LEU A 551 -22.48 22.12 24.52
N ILE A 552 -21.48 22.28 23.65
CA ILE A 552 -20.87 23.56 23.34
C ILE A 552 -21.90 24.49 22.68
N ALA A 553 -22.65 24.01 21.69
CA ALA A 553 -23.70 24.79 21.04
C ALA A 553 -24.79 25.23 22.01
N LEU A 554 -25.23 24.34 22.92
CA LEU A 554 -26.18 24.64 23.99
C LEU A 554 -25.62 25.71 24.94
N PHE A 555 -24.37 25.57 25.38
CA PHE A 555 -23.72 26.52 26.27
C PHE A 555 -23.60 27.90 25.63
N VAL A 556 -23.17 27.98 24.37
CA VAL A 556 -23.05 29.25 23.63
C VAL A 556 -24.43 29.88 23.42
N ALA A 557 -25.42 29.11 22.97
CA ALA A 557 -26.79 29.61 22.80
C ALA A 557 -27.38 30.13 24.13
N TRP A 558 -27.16 29.40 25.23
CA TRP A 558 -27.61 29.80 26.57
C TRP A 558 -26.92 31.08 27.05
N PHE A 559 -25.59 31.15 26.93
CA PHE A 559 -24.80 32.31 27.34
C PHE A 559 -25.22 33.58 26.59
N TYR A 560 -25.40 33.52 25.28
CA TYR A 560 -25.76 34.71 24.48
C TYR A 560 -27.24 35.08 24.53
N THR A 561 -28.15 34.13 24.80
CA THR A 561 -29.60 34.40 24.87
C THR A 561 -30.01 34.83 26.27
N TYR A 562 -29.68 34.05 27.30
CA TYR A 562 -30.23 34.24 28.63
C TYR A 562 -29.35 35.12 29.54
N ARG A 563 -28.03 35.18 29.31
CA ARG A 563 -27.13 36.04 30.10
C ARG A 563 -27.10 37.49 29.62
N GLN A 564 -27.41 37.76 28.34
CA GLN A 564 -27.41 39.10 27.75
C GLN A 564 -28.79 39.78 27.71
N SER A 565 -29.79 39.23 28.41
CA SER A 565 -31.16 39.78 28.56
C SER A 565 -32.10 39.60 27.35
N SER A 566 -31.71 38.85 26.31
CA SER A 566 -32.53 38.60 25.11
C SER A 566 -33.29 37.28 25.20
N LYS A 567 -34.46 37.24 25.85
CA LYS A 567 -35.27 36.00 26.01
C LYS A 567 -36.00 35.54 24.73
N SER A 568 -35.30 35.40 23.61
CA SER A 568 -35.89 34.95 22.33
C SER A 568 -35.53 33.48 22.05
N THR A 569 -36.55 32.62 21.99
CA THR A 569 -36.39 31.20 21.62
C THR A 569 -35.93 31.01 20.18
N LEU A 570 -36.31 31.91 19.27
CA LEU A 570 -35.81 31.93 17.90
C LEU A 570 -34.30 32.24 17.87
N TYR A 571 -33.87 33.24 18.64
CA TYR A 571 -32.45 33.61 18.71
C TYR A 571 -31.60 32.50 19.31
N PHE A 572 -32.10 31.84 20.36
CA PHE A 572 -31.46 30.65 20.92
C PHE A 572 -31.28 29.57 19.85
N LEU A 573 -32.36 29.24 19.12
CA LEU A 573 -32.31 28.19 18.11
C LEU A 573 -31.32 28.54 16.99
N LEU A 574 -31.33 29.77 16.50
CA LEU A 574 -30.42 30.18 15.43
C LEU A 574 -28.95 30.12 15.87
N ILE A 575 -28.63 30.52 17.11
CA ILE A 575 -27.27 30.38 17.65
C ILE A 575 -26.90 28.90 17.80
N TYR A 576 -27.80 28.09 18.37
CA TYR A 576 -27.57 26.66 18.55
C TYR A 576 -27.30 25.97 17.21
N VAL A 577 -28.17 26.17 16.21
CA VAL A 577 -28.01 25.60 14.88
C VAL A 577 -26.73 26.11 14.22
N GLY A 578 -26.44 27.41 14.31
CA GLY A 578 -25.22 27.98 13.74
C GLY A 578 -23.93 27.38 14.32
N VAL A 579 -23.86 27.26 15.65
CA VAL A 579 -22.67 26.73 16.35
C VAL A 579 -22.54 25.22 16.14
N ASP A 580 -23.62 24.44 16.30
CA ASP A 580 -23.53 22.99 16.08
C ASP A 580 -23.25 22.66 14.62
N SER A 581 -23.82 23.40 13.66
CA SER A 581 -23.53 23.20 12.24
C SER A 581 -22.09 23.56 11.90
N PHE A 582 -21.54 24.61 12.52
CA PHE A 582 -20.13 24.97 12.38
C PHE A 582 -19.21 23.85 12.87
N LEU A 583 -19.42 23.36 14.09
CA LEU A 583 -18.60 22.31 14.69
C LEU A 583 -18.77 20.97 13.95
N THR A 584 -19.99 20.65 13.55
CA THR A 584 -20.29 19.43 12.78
C THR A 584 -19.64 19.49 11.41
N ALA A 585 -19.77 20.60 10.67
CA ALA A 585 -19.16 20.71 9.36
C ALA A 585 -17.62 20.66 9.44
N ALA A 586 -17.02 21.23 10.49
CA ALA A 586 -15.57 21.13 10.71
C ALA A 586 -15.07 19.67 10.79
N VAL A 587 -15.84 18.77 11.42
CA VAL A 587 -15.40 17.38 11.64
C VAL A 587 -15.92 16.42 10.56
N TYR A 588 -17.15 16.63 10.09
CA TYR A 588 -17.89 15.68 9.26
C TYR A 588 -18.10 16.15 7.82
N ALA A 589 -17.56 17.30 7.39
CA ALA A 589 -17.68 17.72 5.99
C ALA A 589 -17.14 16.67 5.00
N VAL A 590 -16.19 15.84 5.43
CA VAL A 590 -15.71 14.65 4.69
C VAL A 590 -16.87 13.76 4.22
N LEU A 591 -17.90 13.57 5.05
CA LEU A 591 -19.08 12.78 4.70
C LEU A 591 -20.02 13.54 3.75
N ILE A 592 -20.06 14.87 3.84
CA ILE A 592 -20.84 15.73 2.94
C ILE A 592 -20.22 15.72 1.54
N TYR A 593 -18.90 15.86 1.43
CA TYR A 593 -18.18 15.82 0.16
C TYR A 593 -18.22 14.45 -0.51
N GLY A 594 -18.18 13.35 0.25
CA GLY A 594 -18.26 12.00 -0.33
C GLY A 594 -19.66 11.59 -0.80
N ALA A 595 -20.69 12.41 -0.52
CA ALA A 595 -22.07 12.20 -0.96
C ALA A 595 -22.44 13.02 -2.22
N ILE A 596 -21.60 14.00 -2.58
CA ILE A 596 -21.67 14.81 -3.81
C ILE A 596 -20.73 14.17 -4.83
#